data_AF-A0AA95H5D8-F1
#
_entry.id   AF-A0AA95H5D8-F1
#
_cell.length_a   1.000
_cell.length_b   1.000
_cell.length_c   1.000
_cell.angle_alpha   90.00
_cell.angle_beta   90.00
_cell.angle_gamma   90.00
#
_symmetry.space_group_name_H-M   'P 1'
#
loop_
_entity.id
_entity.type
_entity.pdbx_description
1 polymer ?
#
loop_
_entity_poly.entity_id
_entity_poly.type
_entity_poly.pdbx_seq_one_letter_code
_entity_poly.pdbx_strand_id
1 'polypeptide(L)'
;MAKLLSRDEFKQAVFARDRQRCIFCNFPAVDAHHIIERRLWSDGGYYLANGASVCSEHHRQCETTEISTTQIYQACGISERLLPTHLYADQVYDKWGNPVLKNGKRLRGELFYQENVQKVLAQAQQLGHFLPWV
;
A
#
# COMPACT_ATOMS: atom_id res chain seq x y z
N MET A 1 18.38 9.43 -5.08
CA MET A 1 17.19 9.93 -4.37
C MET A 1 15.97 9.71 -5.25
N ALA A 2 14.89 9.19 -4.70
CA ALA A 2 13.66 8.98 -5.46
C ALA A 2 13.02 10.34 -5.81
N LYS A 3 12.48 10.47 -7.03
CA LYS A 3 11.82 11.70 -7.49
C LYS A 3 10.40 11.76 -6.95
N LEU A 4 10.08 12.80 -6.20
CA LEU A 4 8.69 13.13 -5.83
C LEU A 4 7.97 13.71 -7.07
N LEU A 5 6.77 13.21 -7.36
CA LEU A 5 5.96 13.63 -8.50
C LEU A 5 4.75 14.44 -8.05
N SER A 6 4.19 15.25 -8.93
CA SER A 6 2.82 15.75 -8.74
C SER A 6 1.81 14.60 -8.80
N ARG A 7 0.57 14.83 -8.34
CA ARG A 7 -0.49 13.81 -8.36
C ARG A 7 -0.75 13.27 -9.78
N ASP A 8 -0.80 14.16 -10.76
CA ASP A 8 -1.09 13.80 -12.15
C ASP A 8 0.08 13.06 -12.80
N GLU A 9 1.31 13.53 -12.59
CA GLU A 9 2.52 12.84 -13.03
C GLU A 9 2.65 11.46 -12.39
N PHE A 10 2.35 11.33 -11.10
CA PHE A 10 2.33 10.05 -10.39
C PHE A 10 1.36 9.07 -11.05
N LYS A 11 0.11 9.49 -11.29
CA LYS A 11 -0.88 8.64 -11.93
C LYS A 11 -0.43 8.21 -13.33
N GLN A 12 0.02 9.16 -14.15
CA GLN A 12 0.49 8.87 -15.51
C GLN A 12 1.70 7.93 -15.52
N ALA A 13 2.68 8.15 -14.65
CA ALA A 13 3.89 7.34 -14.57
C ALA A 13 3.60 5.91 -14.10
N VAL A 14 2.72 5.73 -13.10
CA VAL A 14 2.28 4.41 -12.62
C VAL A 14 1.56 3.66 -13.74
N PHE A 15 0.62 4.33 -14.43
CA PHE A 15 -0.14 3.72 -15.54
C PHE A 15 0.76 3.40 -16.73
N ALA A 16 1.74 4.23 -17.03
CA ALA A 16 2.69 3.98 -18.10
C ALA A 16 3.56 2.74 -17.79
N ARG A 17 4.09 2.62 -16.57
CA ARG A 17 4.87 1.46 -16.13
C ARG A 17 4.07 0.16 -16.25
N ASP A 18 2.82 0.19 -15.78
CA ASP A 18 1.97 -1.00 -15.69
C ASP A 18 1.12 -1.22 -16.96
N ARG A 19 1.47 -0.54 -18.06
CA ARG A 19 0.83 -0.65 -19.38
C ARG A 19 -0.69 -0.44 -19.32
N GLN A 20 -1.14 0.46 -18.45
CA GLN A 20 -2.53 0.84 -18.20
C GLN A 20 -3.44 -0.33 -17.77
N ARG A 21 -2.85 -1.40 -17.26
CA ARG A 21 -3.57 -2.58 -16.79
C ARG A 21 -3.34 -2.80 -15.30
N CYS A 22 -4.25 -3.52 -14.69
CA CYS A 22 -4.07 -4.01 -13.33
C CYS A 22 -2.82 -4.90 -13.27
N ILE A 23 -1.98 -4.71 -12.26
CA ILE A 23 -0.79 -5.56 -12.07
C ILE A 23 -1.12 -7.01 -11.67
N PHE A 24 -2.35 -7.28 -11.23
CA PHE A 24 -2.80 -8.60 -10.79
C PHE A 24 -3.72 -9.32 -11.80
N CYS A 25 -4.21 -8.64 -12.83
CA CYS A 25 -5.09 -9.24 -13.83
C CYS A 25 -5.11 -8.44 -15.15
N ASN A 26 -5.82 -8.92 -16.16
CA ASN A 26 -5.82 -8.26 -17.48
C ASN A 26 -6.78 -7.07 -17.61
N PHE A 27 -7.55 -6.71 -16.59
CA PHE A 27 -8.49 -5.59 -16.67
C PHE A 27 -7.78 -4.22 -16.68
N PRO A 28 -8.40 -3.18 -17.28
CA PRO A 28 -7.88 -1.82 -17.21
C PRO A 28 -7.70 -1.34 -15.77
N ALA A 29 -6.62 -0.59 -15.53
CA ALA A 29 -6.42 0.09 -14.25
C ALA A 29 -7.35 1.29 -14.16
N VAL A 30 -7.97 1.48 -13.00
CA VAL A 30 -8.90 2.61 -12.75
C VAL A 30 -8.26 3.65 -11.83
N ASP A 31 -7.31 3.23 -10.98
CA ASP A 31 -6.62 4.13 -10.06
C ASP A 31 -5.15 3.76 -9.89
N ALA A 32 -4.35 4.76 -9.52
CA ALA A 32 -2.96 4.62 -9.11
C ALA A 32 -2.95 4.48 -7.59
N HIS A 33 -2.89 3.24 -7.13
CA HIS A 33 -2.91 2.89 -5.73
C HIS A 33 -1.58 3.18 -5.07
N HIS A 34 -1.61 3.86 -3.91
CA HIS A 34 -0.41 4.00 -3.08
C HIS A 34 -0.16 2.71 -2.30
N ILE A 35 1.04 2.14 -2.40
CA ILE A 35 1.41 0.88 -1.73
C ILE A 35 1.45 1.09 -0.21
N ILE A 36 2.11 2.16 0.23
CA ILE A 36 2.04 2.68 1.61
C ILE A 36 1.24 3.97 1.59
N GLU A 37 0.26 4.06 2.50
CA GLU A 37 -0.69 5.16 2.62
C GLU A 37 0.02 6.51 2.66
N ARG A 38 -0.38 7.41 1.74
CA ARG A 38 0.24 8.73 1.55
C ARG A 38 0.22 9.61 2.80
N ARG A 39 -0.74 9.42 3.71
CA ARG A 39 -0.83 10.15 4.99
C ARG A 39 0.31 9.84 5.95
N LEU A 40 1.04 8.73 5.76
CA LEU A 40 2.25 8.41 6.53
C LEU A 40 3.48 9.21 6.03
N TRP A 41 3.39 9.85 4.87
CA TRP A 41 4.50 10.59 4.27
C TRP A 41 4.34 12.09 4.53
N SER A 42 5.41 12.75 4.97
CA SER A 42 5.41 14.21 5.18
C SER A 42 5.24 15.01 3.89
N ASP A 43 5.56 14.41 2.74
CA ASP A 43 5.49 15.01 1.40
C ASP A 43 4.36 14.41 0.52
N GLY A 44 3.52 13.55 1.11
CA GLY A 44 2.43 12.87 0.43
C GLY A 44 2.81 11.63 -0.38
N GLY A 45 4.09 11.23 -0.44
CA GLY A 45 4.47 9.88 -0.86
C GLY A 45 4.24 9.53 -2.34
N TYR A 46 4.14 10.53 -3.22
CA TYR A 46 3.93 10.38 -4.67
C TYR A 46 5.20 9.96 -5.42
N TYR A 47 5.79 8.85 -4.98
CA TYR A 47 6.95 8.23 -5.60
C TYR A 47 6.50 7.10 -6.53
N LEU A 48 7.09 6.98 -7.72
CA LEU A 48 6.73 5.90 -8.66
C LEU A 48 6.82 4.51 -8.00
N ALA A 49 7.84 4.28 -7.16
CA ALA A 49 8.02 3.03 -6.43
C ALA A 49 7.05 2.83 -5.23
N ASN A 50 6.23 3.83 -4.91
CA ASN A 50 5.12 3.74 -3.95
C ASN A 50 3.75 3.67 -4.66
N GLY A 51 3.71 3.47 -5.98
CA GLY A 51 2.48 3.41 -6.76
C GLY A 51 2.27 2.09 -7.50
N ALA A 52 1.01 1.71 -7.72
CA ALA A 52 0.59 0.51 -8.46
C ALA A 52 -0.71 0.75 -9.24
N SER A 53 -0.78 0.32 -10.50
CA SER A 53 -2.01 0.32 -11.28
C SER A 53 -2.88 -0.89 -10.92
N VAL A 54 -4.10 -0.64 -10.49
CA VAL A 54 -5.05 -1.68 -10.11
C VAL A 54 -6.45 -1.40 -10.66
N CYS A 55 -7.21 -2.45 -10.95
CA CYS A 55 -8.65 -2.34 -11.22
C CYS A 55 -9.43 -2.17 -9.91
N SER A 56 -10.73 -1.87 -9.98
CA SER A 56 -11.56 -1.59 -8.79
C SER A 56 -11.52 -2.71 -7.74
N GLU A 57 -11.54 -3.98 -8.16
CA GLU A 57 -11.52 -5.12 -7.23
C GLU A 57 -10.18 -5.23 -6.50
N HIS A 58 -9.08 -5.24 -7.24
CA HIS A 58 -7.76 -5.32 -6.63
C HIS A 58 -7.42 -4.04 -5.85
N HIS A 59 -7.96 -2.88 -6.23
CA HIS A 59 -7.87 -1.66 -5.42
C HIS A 59 -8.49 -1.89 -4.04
N ARG A 60 -9.72 -2.41 -3.99
CA ARG A 60 -10.39 -2.77 -2.73
C ARG A 60 -9.54 -3.74 -1.91
N GLN A 61 -9.03 -4.81 -2.53
CA GLN A 61 -8.21 -5.83 -1.84
C GLN A 61 -6.89 -5.27 -1.29
N CYS A 62 -6.28 -4.29 -1.95
CA CYS A 62 -5.09 -3.61 -1.45
C CYS A 62 -5.43 -2.67 -0.27
N GLU A 63 -6.54 -1.92 -0.36
CA GLU A 63 -7.05 -1.09 0.74
C GLU A 63 -7.41 -1.92 1.97
N THR A 64 -8.09 -3.05 1.76
CA THR A 64 -8.45 -4.00 2.82
C THR A 64 -7.28 -4.86 3.26
N THR A 65 -6.10 -4.75 2.65
CA THR A 65 -4.88 -5.52 2.97
C THR A 65 -4.98 -7.04 2.77
N GLU A 66 -5.96 -7.50 1.99
CA GLU A 66 -6.02 -8.89 1.50
C GLU A 66 -4.86 -9.17 0.54
N ILE A 67 -4.51 -8.16 -0.27
CA ILE A 67 -3.25 -8.11 -1.00
C ILE A 67 -2.24 -7.34 -0.15
N SER A 68 -1.12 -8.00 0.14
CA SER A 68 -0.02 -7.40 0.89
C SER A 68 0.82 -6.46 0.04
N THR A 69 1.48 -5.50 0.69
CA THR A 69 2.46 -4.59 0.05
C THR A 69 3.58 -5.36 -0.65
N THR A 70 4.04 -6.46 -0.05
CA THR A 70 5.04 -7.37 -0.65
C THR A 70 4.57 -7.95 -1.97
N GLN A 71 3.32 -8.41 -2.07
CA GLN A 71 2.75 -8.91 -3.33
C GLN A 71 2.68 -7.81 -4.39
N ILE A 72 2.36 -6.58 -3.99
CA ILE A 72 2.32 -5.42 -4.90
C ILE A 72 3.73 -5.11 -5.42
N TYR A 73 4.74 -5.02 -4.54
CA TYR A 73 6.12 -4.78 -4.94
C TYR A 73 6.63 -5.84 -5.91
N GLN A 74 6.33 -7.11 -5.65
CA GLN A 74 6.68 -8.23 -6.54
C GLN A 74 6.00 -8.12 -7.90
N ALA A 75 4.69 -7.86 -7.94
CA ALA A 75 3.94 -7.72 -9.18
C ALA A 75 4.40 -6.53 -10.04
N CYS A 76 4.83 -5.44 -9.41
CA CYS A 76 5.40 -4.27 -10.09
C CYS A 76 6.89 -4.42 -10.48
N GLY A 77 7.58 -5.48 -10.02
CA GLY A 77 9.03 -5.61 -10.20
C GLY A 77 9.84 -4.56 -9.44
N ILE A 78 9.33 -4.03 -8.33
CA ILE A 78 9.99 -3.00 -7.51
C ILE A 78 10.89 -3.70 -6.48
N SER A 79 12.21 -3.53 -6.62
CA SER A 79 13.20 -4.06 -5.69
C SER A 79 13.53 -3.11 -4.52
N GLU A 80 13.46 -1.81 -4.75
CA GLU A 80 13.74 -0.78 -3.74
C GLU A 80 12.44 -0.29 -3.11
N ARG A 81 12.20 -0.70 -1.85
CA ARG A 81 11.00 -0.31 -1.08
C ARG A 81 11.23 1.05 -0.45
N LEU A 82 10.61 2.08 -1.01
CA LEU A 82 10.58 3.40 -0.39
C LEU A 82 9.57 3.40 0.76
N LEU A 83 9.99 3.90 1.92
CA LEU A 83 9.18 4.01 3.12
C LEU A 83 9.23 5.45 3.67
N PRO A 84 8.18 5.88 4.41
CA PRO A 84 8.24 7.08 5.24
C PRO A 84 9.46 7.07 6.16
N THR A 85 10.03 8.25 6.42
CA THR A 85 11.29 8.41 7.17
C THR A 85 11.25 7.87 8.60
N HIS A 86 10.07 7.78 9.20
CA HIS A 86 9.88 7.26 10.56
C HIS A 86 9.65 5.74 10.63
N LEU A 87 9.51 5.06 9.48
CA LEU A 87 9.35 3.61 9.40
C LEU A 87 10.69 2.92 9.14
N TYR A 88 10.89 1.75 9.74
CA TYR A 88 12.15 1.01 9.67
C TYR A 88 12.22 0.11 8.43
N ALA A 89 13.31 0.20 7.67
CA ALA A 89 13.50 -0.54 6.42
C ALA A 89 13.60 -2.07 6.56
N ASP A 90 13.93 -2.55 7.77
CA ASP A 90 14.01 -3.97 8.10
C ASP A 90 12.66 -4.60 8.46
N GLN A 91 11.60 -3.80 8.54
CA GLN A 91 10.24 -4.27 8.81
C GLN A 91 9.41 -4.37 7.53
N VAL A 92 8.36 -5.20 7.59
CA VAL A 92 7.31 -5.26 6.58
C VAL A 92 6.09 -4.56 7.14
N TYR A 93 5.46 -3.71 6.35
CA TYR A 93 4.25 -2.99 6.74
C TYR A 93 3.10 -3.36 5.80
N ASP A 94 1.88 -3.38 6.32
CA ASP A 94 0.70 -3.29 5.45
C ASP A 94 0.52 -1.86 4.91
N LYS A 95 -0.48 -1.66 4.05
CA LYS A 95 -0.76 -0.35 3.44
C LYS A 95 -0.87 0.78 4.48
N TRP A 96 -1.44 0.48 5.65
CA TRP A 96 -1.77 1.47 6.68
C TRP A 96 -0.63 1.71 7.67
N GLY A 97 0.56 1.16 7.41
CA GLY A 97 1.73 1.34 8.27
C GLY A 97 1.74 0.42 9.50
N ASN A 98 0.96 -0.66 9.49
CA ASN A 98 0.98 -1.64 10.57
C ASN A 98 2.13 -2.64 10.35
N PRO A 99 3.07 -2.81 11.31
CA PRO A 99 4.12 -3.82 11.20
C PRO A 99 3.53 -5.24 11.10
N VAL A 100 3.95 -5.98 10.08
CA VAL A 100 3.59 -7.37 9.84
C VAL A 100 4.68 -8.28 10.41
N LEU A 101 4.30 -9.11 11.36
CA LEU A 101 5.18 -10.05 12.04
C LEU A 101 5.37 -11.33 11.21
N LYS A 102 6.46 -12.06 11.48
CA LYS A 102 6.79 -13.33 10.78
C LYS A 102 5.69 -14.40 10.88
N ASN A 103 4.87 -14.35 11.93
CA ASN A 103 3.75 -15.27 12.15
C ASN A 103 2.43 -14.82 11.48
N GLY A 104 2.47 -13.76 10.65
CA GLY A 104 1.30 -13.21 9.96
C GLY A 104 0.38 -12.36 10.84
N LYS A 105 0.69 -12.18 12.13
CA LYS A 105 0.02 -11.19 12.99
C LYS A 105 0.57 -9.80 12.74
N ARG A 106 -0.15 -8.78 13.20
CA ARG A 106 0.20 -7.37 13.00
C ARG A 106 0.24 -6.61 14.32
N LEU A 107 1.16 -5.67 14.41
CA LEU A 107 1.13 -4.61 15.41
C LEU A 107 0.26 -3.46 14.92
N ARG A 108 -0.24 -2.62 15.83
CA ARG A 108 -1.06 -1.46 15.47
C ARG A 108 -0.14 -0.28 15.16
N GLY A 109 -0.16 0.20 13.93
CA GLY A 109 0.58 1.37 13.46
C GLY A 109 -0.17 2.69 13.70
N GLU A 110 0.41 3.78 13.22
CA GLU A 110 -0.05 5.16 13.46
C GLU A 110 -1.50 5.39 13.03
N LEU A 111 -1.87 4.90 11.83
CA LEU A 111 -3.22 5.14 11.28
C LEU A 111 -4.25 4.13 11.77
N PHE A 112 -3.86 3.13 12.57
CA PHE A 112 -4.73 2.00 12.90
C PHE A 112 -6.07 2.45 13.49
N TYR A 113 -6.08 3.37 14.46
CA TYR A 113 -7.29 3.77 15.18
C TYR A 113 -8.20 4.75 14.42
N GLN A 114 -7.82 5.15 13.21
CA GLN A 114 -8.67 6.05 12.44
C GLN A 114 -9.92 5.32 11.95
N GLU A 115 -11.06 6.00 12.02
CA GLU A 115 -12.37 5.41 11.71
C GLU A 115 -12.41 4.79 10.31
N ASN A 116 -11.85 5.47 9.31
CA ASN A 116 -11.82 4.96 7.93
C ASN A 116 -10.96 3.70 7.80
N VAL A 117 -9.83 3.63 8.50
CA VAL A 117 -8.93 2.47 8.49
C VAL A 117 -9.59 1.28 9.18
N GLN A 118 -10.21 1.51 10.35
CA GLN A 118 -10.98 0.47 11.05
C GLN A 118 -12.12 -0.10 10.19
N LYS A 119 -12.89 0.77 9.52
CA LYS A 119 -13.98 0.35 8.63
C LYS A 119 -13.48 -0.51 7.48
N VAL A 120 -12.43 -0.08 6.78
CA VAL A 120 -11.86 -0.80 5.63
C VAL A 120 -11.29 -2.15 6.07
N LEU A 121 -10.55 -2.22 7.18
CA LEU A 121 -10.02 -3.49 7.69
C LEU A 121 -11.13 -4.44 8.17
N ALA A 122 -12.19 -3.92 8.77
CA ALA A 122 -13.34 -4.71 9.20
C ALA A 122 -14.09 -5.36 8.04
N GLN A 123 -14.21 -4.66 6.89
CA GLN A 123 -14.90 -5.17 5.69
C GLN A 123 -14.33 -6.50 5.19
N ALA A 124 -13.03 -6.72 5.36
CA ALA A 124 -12.34 -7.97 4.98
C ALA A 124 -11.87 -8.80 6.18
N GLN A 125 -12.49 -8.59 7.35
CA GLN A 125 -12.21 -9.33 8.59
C GLN A 125 -10.73 -9.31 9.04
N GLN A 126 -9.97 -8.29 8.63
CA GLN A 126 -8.53 -8.23 8.91
C GLN A 126 -8.20 -7.85 10.35
N LEU A 127 -9.16 -7.29 11.10
CA LEU A 127 -8.96 -6.88 12.50
C LEU A 127 -8.51 -8.05 13.41
N GLY A 128 -8.88 -9.30 13.08
CA GLY A 128 -8.45 -10.50 13.83
C GLY A 128 -6.96 -10.85 13.70
N HIS A 129 -6.24 -10.20 12.78
CA HIS A 129 -4.80 -10.39 12.61
C HIS A 129 -3.96 -9.50 13.54
N PHE A 130 -4.56 -8.53 14.23
CA PHE A 130 -3.84 -7.65 15.14
C PHE A 130 -3.67 -8.27 16.52
N LEU A 131 -2.49 -8.13 17.11
CA LEU A 131 -2.24 -8.61 18.47
C LEU A 131 -3.12 -7.85 19.48
N PRO A 132 -3.61 -8.50 20.55
CA PRO A 132 -4.25 -7.78 21.65
C PRO A 132 -3.26 -6.79 22.28
N TRP A 133 -3.79 -5.78 22.97
CA TRP A 133 -2.94 -4.98 23.84
C TRP A 133 -2.33 -5.89 24.91
N VAL A 134 -1.03 -5.72 25.14
CA VAL A 134 -0.32 -6.24 26.32
C VAL A 134 -0.13 -5.08 27.28
#